data_AF-A0A2J8XEZ9-F1
#
_entry.id   AF-A0A2J8XEZ9-F1
#
_cell.length_a   1.000
_cell.length_b   1.000
_cell.length_c   1.000
_cell.angle_alpha   90.00
_cell.angle_beta   90.00
_cell.angle_gamma   90.00
#
_symmetry.space_group_name_H-M   'P 1'
#
loop_
_entity.id
_entity.type
_entity.pdbx_description
1 polymer ?
#
loop_
_entity_poly.entity_id
_entity_poly.type
_entity_poly.pdbx_seq_one_letter_code
_entity_poly.pdbx_strand_id
1 'polypeptide(L)'
;MTVWTGDVVGGGTDSNIFMTLYGINGSTEEMQLDKKKARFEREQNDTFIMEILDIAPFTKMRIRIDGLGSRPEWFLERILLKNMNTGDLTMFYYGDWLSQRKGKKTLVCEMCAVIDEEEMMEWTSYTVAVKTSDILGAGTDANVFIIIFGENGDSGTLALKQSANWNKFERNNTDTFSFP
;
A
#
# COMPACT_ATOMS: atom_id res chain seq x y z
N MET A 1 0.95 -11.00 -14.69
CA MET A 1 1.49 -10.69 -13.36
C MET A 1 1.89 -11.96 -12.65
N THR A 2 3.06 -11.99 -12.00
CA THR A 2 3.49 -13.08 -11.12
C THR A 2 3.77 -12.51 -9.72
N VAL A 3 3.26 -13.15 -8.68
CA VAL A 3 3.38 -12.75 -7.28
C VAL A 3 4.20 -13.80 -6.54
N TRP A 4 5.23 -13.38 -5.81
CA TRP A 4 6.04 -14.26 -4.97
C TRP A 4 5.68 -14.09 -3.51
N THR A 5 5.26 -15.18 -2.88
CA THR A 5 5.12 -15.28 -1.43
C THR A 5 6.42 -15.84 -0.86
N GLY A 6 7.03 -15.13 0.08
CA GLY A 6 8.37 -15.50 0.55
C GLY A 6 8.43 -16.83 1.30
N ASP A 7 9.61 -17.44 1.32
CA ASP A 7 9.90 -18.65 2.09
C ASP A 7 10.12 -18.32 3.58
N VAL A 8 9.04 -17.89 4.24
CA VAL A 8 9.04 -17.57 5.67
C VAL A 8 7.98 -18.42 6.37
N VAL A 9 8.29 -18.95 7.56
CA VAL A 9 7.33 -19.75 8.34
C VAL A 9 6.03 -18.96 8.57
N GLY A 10 4.92 -19.49 8.05
CA GLY A 10 3.62 -18.84 8.10
C GLY A 10 3.47 -17.65 7.14
N GLY A 11 4.31 -17.55 6.10
CA GLY A 11 4.29 -16.46 5.12
C GLY A 11 3.13 -16.49 4.14
N GLY A 12 2.41 -17.61 4.03
CA GLY A 12 1.20 -17.72 3.21
C GLY A 12 -0.05 -17.14 3.89
N THR A 13 -1.08 -16.81 3.11
CA THR A 13 -2.26 -16.09 3.60
C THR A 13 -3.59 -16.66 3.12
N ASP A 14 -4.62 -16.53 3.95
CA ASP A 14 -6.03 -16.78 3.62
C ASP A 14 -6.81 -15.49 3.34
N SER A 15 -6.19 -14.31 3.46
CA SER A 15 -6.85 -13.03 3.22
C SER A 15 -7.12 -12.78 1.75
N ASN A 16 -8.17 -12.00 1.45
CA ASN A 16 -8.37 -11.49 0.10
C ASN A 16 -7.30 -10.43 -0.19
N ILE A 17 -6.74 -10.48 -1.40
CA ILE A 17 -5.68 -9.56 -1.84
C ILE A 17 -6.25 -8.65 -2.92
N PHE A 18 -5.96 -7.37 -2.78
CA PHE A 18 -6.43 -6.30 -3.64
C PHE A 18 -5.22 -5.53 -4.17
N MET A 19 -5.30 -5.10 -5.41
CA MET A 19 -4.23 -4.41 -6.11
C MET A 19 -4.75 -3.15 -6.80
N THR A 20 -3.96 -2.09 -6.73
CA THR A 20 -4.12 -0.89 -7.56
C THR A 20 -2.79 -0.57 -8.23
N LEU A 21 -2.82 -0.34 -9.54
CA LEU A 21 -1.65 0.06 -10.32
C LEU A 21 -1.72 1.53 -10.68
N TYR A 22 -0.57 2.19 -10.64
CA TYR A 22 -0.40 3.60 -10.97
C TYR A 22 0.69 3.73 -12.03
N GLY A 23 0.45 4.59 -13.01
CA GLY A 23 1.44 5.00 -13.99
C GLY A 23 1.18 6.42 -14.45
N ILE A 24 2.04 6.91 -15.34
CA ILE A 24 1.99 8.33 -15.75
C ILE A 24 0.67 8.72 -16.43
N ASN A 25 -0.02 7.74 -17.02
CA ASN A 25 -1.25 7.95 -17.78
C ASN A 25 -2.51 7.63 -16.95
N GLY A 26 -2.37 7.42 -15.65
CA GLY A 26 -3.48 7.23 -14.72
C GLY A 26 -3.29 6.03 -13.79
N SER A 27 -4.39 5.59 -13.19
CA SER A 27 -4.41 4.44 -12.28
C SER A 27 -5.54 3.48 -12.63
N THR A 28 -5.40 2.22 -12.25
CA THR A 28 -6.51 1.27 -12.29
C THR A 28 -7.47 1.52 -11.13
N GLU A 29 -8.66 0.93 -11.19
CA GLU A 29 -9.45 0.70 -9.99
C GLU A 29 -8.77 -0.34 -9.07
N GLU A 30 -9.27 -0.50 -7.84
CA GLU A 30 -8.86 -1.59 -6.95
C GLU A 30 -9.41 -2.92 -7.49
N MET A 31 -8.51 -3.84 -7.83
CA MET A 31 -8.84 -5.16 -8.36
C MET A 31 -8.54 -6.23 -7.33
N GLN A 32 -9.52 -7.08 -7.03
CA GLN A 32 -9.30 -8.27 -6.21
C GLN A 32 -8.60 -9.35 -7.03
N LEU A 33 -7.50 -9.89 -6.51
CA LEU A 33 -6.81 -11.01 -7.13
C LEU A 33 -7.57 -12.31 -6.82
N ASP A 34 -7.76 -13.14 -7.85
CA ASP A 34 -8.43 -14.42 -7.73
C ASP A 34 -7.73 -15.32 -6.70
N LYS A 35 -8.47 -15.76 -5.69
CA LYS A 35 -7.96 -16.59 -4.60
C LYS A 35 -8.50 -18.02 -4.74
N LYS A 36 -7.94 -18.79 -5.68
CA LYS A 36 -8.15 -20.25 -5.71
C LYS A 36 -7.55 -20.90 -4.47
N LYS A 37 -8.08 -22.06 -4.07
CA LYS A 37 -7.79 -22.81 -2.82
C LYS A 37 -6.31 -23.10 -2.49
N ALA A 38 -5.35 -22.73 -3.34
CA ALA A 38 -3.93 -22.99 -3.15
C ALA A 38 -3.02 -21.80 -3.50
N ARG A 39 -3.56 -20.60 -3.74
CA ARG A 39 -2.75 -19.43 -4.09
C ARG A 39 -2.29 -18.68 -2.84
N PHE A 40 -1.15 -17.99 -2.97
CA PHE A 40 -0.52 -17.17 -1.94
C PHE A 40 -0.07 -17.96 -0.72
N GLU A 41 0.39 -19.19 -0.95
CA GLU A 41 1.03 -20.01 0.07
C GLU A 41 2.53 -19.72 0.15
N ARG A 42 3.15 -20.05 1.28
CA ARG A 42 4.60 -19.91 1.49
C ARG A 42 5.39 -20.52 0.32
N GLU A 43 6.44 -19.82 -0.12
CA GLU A 43 7.35 -20.27 -1.19
C GLU A 43 6.67 -20.47 -2.56
N GLN A 44 5.47 -19.91 -2.76
CA GLN A 44 4.76 -20.02 -4.04
C GLN A 44 4.85 -18.79 -4.92
N ASN A 45 4.76 -19.07 -6.22
CA ASN A 45 4.77 -18.10 -7.30
C ASN A 45 3.44 -18.19 -8.04
N ASP A 46 2.58 -17.20 -7.84
CA ASP A 46 1.23 -17.19 -8.39
C ASP A 46 1.14 -16.28 -9.61
N THR A 47 0.73 -16.85 -10.75
CA THR A 47 0.56 -16.09 -11.99
C THR A 47 -0.90 -15.79 -12.30
N PHE A 48 -1.13 -14.57 -12.77
CA PHE A 48 -2.41 -14.00 -13.17
C PHE A 48 -2.27 -13.37 -14.56
N ILE A 49 -3.24 -13.65 -15.42
CA ILE A 49 -3.45 -12.94 -16.69
C ILE A 49 -4.59 -11.96 -16.43
N MET A 50 -4.37 -10.70 -16.76
CA MET A 50 -5.33 -9.63 -16.54
C MET A 50 -5.22 -8.60 -17.66
N GLU A 51 -6.36 -8.04 -18.02
CA GLU A 51 -6.46 -6.93 -18.96
C GLU A 51 -6.66 -5.65 -18.16
N ILE A 52 -5.79 -4.67 -18.41
CA ILE A 52 -5.85 -3.34 -17.81
C ILE A 52 -5.72 -2.31 -18.91
N LEU A 53 -6.16 -1.08 -18.62
CA LEU A 53 -5.89 0.06 -19.50
C LEU A 53 -4.38 0.30 -19.62
N ASP A 54 -3.97 0.81 -20.77
CA ASP A 54 -2.58 1.22 -20.97
C ASP A 54 -2.29 2.51 -20.19
N ILE A 55 -1.78 2.34 -18.98
CA ILE A 55 -1.41 3.43 -18.07
C ILE A 55 0.11 3.58 -17.90
N ALA A 56 0.90 2.82 -18.68
CA ALA A 56 2.35 2.78 -18.56
C ALA A 56 3.03 4.10 -19.03
N PRO A 57 4.29 4.36 -18.62
CA PRO A 57 5.10 3.63 -17.64
C PRO A 57 4.49 3.63 -16.24
N PHE A 58 4.61 2.50 -15.54
CA PHE A 58 4.14 2.36 -14.17
C PHE A 58 5.07 3.11 -13.20
N THR A 59 4.50 3.75 -12.19
CA THR A 59 5.24 4.50 -11.16
C THR A 59 5.20 3.79 -9.82
N LYS A 60 4.04 3.21 -9.45
CA LYS A 60 3.90 2.43 -8.22
C LYS A 60 2.77 1.40 -8.28
N MET A 61 2.79 0.47 -7.33
CA MET A 61 1.71 -0.49 -7.07
C MET A 61 1.32 -0.41 -5.60
N ARG A 62 0.02 -0.42 -5.33
CA ARG A 62 -0.54 -0.61 -3.99
C ARG A 62 -1.11 -2.02 -3.87
N ILE A 63 -0.73 -2.72 -2.81
CA ILE A 63 -1.33 -3.99 -2.42
C ILE A 63 -2.00 -3.83 -1.07
N ARG A 64 -3.23 -4.32 -0.96
CA ARG A 64 -3.98 -4.38 0.29
C ARG A 64 -4.45 -5.80 0.55
N ILE A 65 -4.45 -6.21 1.82
CA ILE A 65 -5.20 -7.37 2.28
C ILE A 65 -6.36 -6.95 3.18
N ASP A 66 -7.41 -7.75 3.25
CA ASP A 66 -8.52 -7.51 4.19
C ASP A 66 -8.20 -7.96 5.64
N GLY A 67 -7.14 -8.75 5.83
CA GLY A 67 -6.75 -9.27 7.15
C GLY A 67 -7.75 -10.30 7.70
N LEU A 68 -8.54 -10.94 6.84
CA LEU A 68 -9.50 -11.98 7.21
C LEU A 68 -8.95 -13.38 6.95
N GLY A 69 -9.66 -14.41 7.45
CA GLY A 69 -9.29 -15.82 7.31
C GLY A 69 -8.49 -16.37 8.49
N SER A 70 -8.16 -17.67 8.45
CA SER A 70 -7.39 -18.36 9.50
C SER A 70 -5.92 -17.92 9.54
N ARG A 71 -5.35 -17.53 8.40
CA ARG A 71 -3.98 -17.02 8.25
C ARG A 71 -4.05 -15.61 7.66
N PRO A 72 -4.41 -14.59 8.45
CA PRO A 72 -4.71 -13.24 7.96
C PRO A 72 -3.46 -12.41 7.62
N GLU A 73 -2.28 -13.01 7.72
CA GLU A 73 -1.00 -12.36 7.54
C GLU A 73 -0.37 -12.88 6.26
N TRP A 74 0.39 -12.04 5.58
CA TRP A 74 1.04 -12.43 4.34
C TRP A 74 2.46 -11.87 4.29
N PHE A 75 3.43 -12.69 3.91
CA PHE A 75 4.78 -12.23 3.58
C PHE A 75 4.88 -12.08 2.07
N LEU A 76 4.64 -10.86 1.58
CA LEU A 76 4.80 -10.53 0.17
C LEU A 76 6.28 -10.24 -0.10
N GLU A 77 6.91 -11.05 -0.96
CA GLU A 77 8.31 -10.85 -1.33
C GLU A 77 8.42 -9.80 -2.44
N ARG A 78 7.81 -10.08 -3.59
CA ARG A 78 7.85 -9.20 -4.78
C ARG A 78 6.74 -9.54 -5.78
N ILE A 79 6.53 -8.65 -6.74
CA ILE A 79 5.61 -8.82 -7.87
C ILE A 79 6.32 -8.46 -9.18
N LEU A 80 6.09 -9.25 -10.22
CA LEU A 80 6.53 -8.98 -11.59
C LEU A 80 5.30 -8.75 -12.48
N LEU A 81 5.27 -7.60 -13.13
CA LEU A 81 4.40 -7.38 -14.27
C LEU A 81 5.17 -7.63 -15.56
N LYS A 82 4.53 -8.34 -16.48
CA LYS A 82 5.01 -8.54 -17.83
C LYS A 82 3.93 -8.06 -18.79
N ASN A 83 4.27 -7.11 -19.65
CA ASN A 83 3.41 -6.76 -20.78
C ASN A 83 3.49 -7.89 -21.82
N MET A 84 2.36 -8.50 -22.15
CA MET A 84 2.32 -9.66 -23.05
C MET A 84 2.48 -9.28 -24.52
N ASN A 85 2.26 -8.00 -24.87
CA ASN A 85 2.39 -7.50 -26.24
C ASN A 85 3.83 -7.07 -26.53
N THR A 86 4.46 -6.34 -25.61
CA THR A 86 5.81 -5.78 -25.80
C THR A 86 6.90 -6.66 -25.19
N GLY A 87 6.56 -7.45 -24.17
CA GLY A 87 7.53 -8.25 -23.40
C GLY A 87 8.14 -7.50 -22.22
N ASP A 88 7.85 -6.21 -22.05
CA ASP A 88 8.42 -5.36 -21.01
C ASP A 88 8.13 -5.89 -19.61
N LEU A 89 9.11 -5.71 -18.72
CA LEU A 89 9.06 -6.19 -17.34
C LEU A 89 9.06 -4.99 -16.39
N THR A 90 8.23 -5.06 -15.37
CA THR A 90 8.22 -4.10 -14.26
C THR A 90 8.21 -4.86 -12.95
N MET A 91 9.18 -4.57 -12.10
CA MET A 91 9.36 -5.20 -10.80
C MET A 91 8.84 -4.31 -9.67
N PHE A 92 8.26 -4.93 -8.66
CA PHE A 92 7.84 -4.29 -7.41
C PHE A 92 8.34 -5.14 -6.25
N TYR A 93 9.09 -4.54 -5.32
CA TYR A 93 9.69 -5.23 -4.19
C TYR A 93 9.06 -4.76 -2.87
N TYR A 94 8.68 -5.70 -2.01
CA TYR A 94 8.19 -5.38 -0.67
C TYR A 94 9.04 -6.02 0.43
N GLY A 95 9.19 -7.35 0.40
CA GLY A 95 10.07 -8.09 1.29
C GLY A 95 9.69 -8.02 2.78
N ASP A 96 8.41 -7.85 3.11
CA ASP A 96 7.95 -7.73 4.50
C ASP A 96 6.51 -8.27 4.67
N TRP A 97 6.02 -8.24 5.90
CA TRP A 97 4.68 -8.66 6.27
C TRP A 97 3.63 -7.59 5.96
N LEU A 98 2.53 -8.01 5.35
CA LEU A 98 1.21 -7.40 5.46
C LEU A 98 0.49 -8.11 6.62
N SER A 99 0.44 -7.45 7.78
CA SER A 99 -0.10 -7.98 9.03
C SER A 99 -0.39 -6.82 9.99
N GLN A 100 -1.35 -6.96 10.91
CA GLN A 100 -1.52 -6.02 12.02
C GLN A 100 -0.54 -6.26 13.18
N ARG A 101 0.18 -7.39 13.19
CA ARG A 101 0.98 -7.87 14.33
C ARG A 101 2.47 -8.00 14.01
N LYS A 102 2.81 -8.27 12.75
CA LYS A 102 4.19 -8.51 12.27
C LYS A 102 4.66 -7.39 11.34
N GLY A 103 5.98 -7.33 11.12
CA GLY A 103 6.62 -6.36 10.21
C GLY A 103 6.25 -4.92 10.51
N LYS A 104 5.95 -4.15 9.46
CA LYS A 104 5.47 -2.76 9.52
C LYS A 104 4.08 -2.58 10.15
N LYS A 105 3.40 -3.65 10.55
CA LYS A 105 2.06 -3.62 11.18
C LYS A 105 1.00 -2.90 10.32
N THR A 106 1.04 -3.14 9.01
CA THR A 106 0.12 -2.59 8.03
C THR A 106 -0.56 -3.70 7.23
N LEU A 107 -1.79 -3.45 6.76
CA LEU A 107 -2.49 -4.31 5.80
C LEU A 107 -2.41 -3.77 4.37
N VAL A 108 -1.73 -2.64 4.17
CA VAL A 108 -1.51 -1.98 2.88
C VAL A 108 -0.01 -1.75 2.71
N CYS A 109 0.51 -2.03 1.53
CA CYS A 109 1.83 -1.57 1.12
C CYS A 109 1.78 -0.83 -0.22
N GLU A 110 2.71 0.09 -0.37
CA GLU A 110 3.01 0.75 -1.64
C GLU A 110 4.45 0.39 -2.04
N MET A 111 4.65 0.14 -3.33
CA MET A 111 5.94 -0.25 -3.90
C MET A 111 6.21 0.61 -5.13
N CYS A 112 7.41 1.19 -5.22
CA CYS A 112 7.87 1.85 -6.44
C CYS A 112 8.03 0.82 -7.56
N ALA A 113 7.66 1.21 -8.78
CA ALA A 113 7.96 0.42 -9.97
C ALA A 113 9.46 0.50 -10.27
N VAL A 114 10.06 -0.66 -10.58
CA VAL A 114 11.45 -0.78 -11.04
C VAL A 114 11.43 -1.26 -12.48
N ILE A 115 11.94 -0.45 -13.41
CA ILE A 115 12.02 -0.73 -14.84
C ILE A 115 13.48 -0.55 -15.24
N ASP A 116 14.08 -1.55 -15.89
CA ASP A 116 15.50 -1.52 -16.29
C ASP A 116 16.46 -1.12 -15.15
N GLU A 117 16.19 -1.64 -13.95
CA GLU A 117 16.95 -1.37 -12.71
C GLU A 117 16.81 0.06 -12.14
N GLU A 118 15.94 0.89 -12.72
CA GLU A 118 15.65 2.25 -12.25
C GLU A 118 14.30 2.32 -11.50
N GLU A 119 14.28 3.04 -10.36
CA GLU A 119 13.05 3.36 -9.65
C GLU A 119 12.30 4.50 -10.36
N MET A 120 11.02 4.28 -10.66
CA MET A 120 10.21 5.20 -11.46
C MET A 120 9.57 6.35 -10.64
N MET A 121 9.83 6.39 -9.34
CA MET A 121 9.27 7.37 -8.39
C MET A 121 10.25 7.55 -7.23
N GLU A 122 10.38 8.79 -6.76
CA GLU A 122 11.07 9.10 -5.50
C GLU A 122 10.10 9.11 -4.32
N TRP A 123 10.53 8.53 -3.20
CA TRP A 123 9.79 8.64 -1.94
C TRP A 123 9.88 10.05 -1.39
N THR A 124 8.74 10.64 -1.08
CA THR A 124 8.65 11.99 -0.53
C THR A 124 7.99 11.96 0.83
N SER A 125 8.71 12.45 1.84
CA SER A 125 8.17 12.61 3.18
C SER A 125 7.34 13.90 3.30
N TYR A 126 6.20 13.83 3.98
CA TYR A 126 5.34 14.97 4.25
C TYR A 126 5.27 15.27 5.74
N THR A 127 5.28 16.56 6.09
CA THR A 127 4.91 17.06 7.42
C THR A 127 3.59 17.80 7.33
N VAL A 128 2.58 17.31 8.06
CA VAL A 128 1.23 17.87 8.08
C VAL A 128 0.98 18.50 9.43
N ALA A 129 0.69 19.81 9.43
CA ALA A 129 0.26 20.54 10.62
C ALA A 129 -1.26 20.75 10.58
N VAL A 130 -1.95 20.31 11.64
CA VAL A 130 -3.39 20.47 11.81
C VAL A 130 -3.65 21.44 12.96
N LYS A 131 -4.36 22.54 12.67
CA LYS A 131 -4.78 23.52 13.67
C LYS A 131 -6.26 23.31 14.00
N THR A 132 -6.56 22.96 15.25
CA THR A 132 -7.94 23.02 15.74
C THR A 132 -8.28 24.46 16.12
N SER A 133 -9.47 24.92 15.72
CA SER A 133 -9.92 26.29 15.99
C SER A 133 -10.05 26.59 17.49
N ASP A 134 -10.10 27.88 17.84
CA ASP A 134 -10.35 28.33 19.21
C ASP A 134 -11.85 28.48 19.53
N ILE A 135 -12.74 27.92 18.71
CA ILE A 135 -14.17 27.92 18.99
C ILE A 135 -14.46 26.94 20.15
N LEU A 136 -15.35 27.35 21.06
CA LEU A 136 -15.81 26.49 22.15
C LEU A 136 -16.35 25.17 21.60
N GLY A 137 -15.78 24.05 22.05
CA GLY A 137 -16.20 22.70 21.62
C GLY A 137 -15.60 22.22 20.30
N ALA A 138 -14.61 22.90 19.72
CA ALA A 138 -13.97 22.47 18.47
C ALA A 138 -13.01 21.27 18.61
N GLY A 139 -12.70 20.83 19.83
CA GLY A 139 -11.83 19.67 20.08
C GLY A 139 -12.50 18.34 19.75
N THR A 140 -11.70 17.29 19.52
CA THR A 140 -12.21 15.94 19.26
C THR A 140 -11.29 14.82 19.72
N ASP A 141 -11.87 13.74 20.24
CA ASP A 141 -11.20 12.47 20.56
C ASP A 141 -11.30 11.44 19.41
N ALA A 142 -11.84 11.84 18.25
CA ALA A 142 -12.01 10.94 17.11
C ALA A 142 -10.66 10.52 16.51
N ASN A 143 -10.66 9.36 15.85
CA ASN A 143 -9.55 8.99 14.97
C ASN A 143 -9.63 9.83 13.68
N VAL A 144 -8.63 10.67 13.44
CA VAL A 144 -8.55 11.54 12.27
C VAL A 144 -7.63 10.93 11.22
N PHE A 145 -8.04 11.01 9.96
CA PHE A 145 -7.31 10.47 8.81
C PHE A 145 -7.27 11.49 7.68
N ILE A 146 -6.25 11.40 6.83
CA ILE A 146 -6.13 12.19 5.60
C ILE A 146 -5.72 11.31 4.42
N ILE A 147 -5.93 11.82 3.21
CA ILE A 147 -5.36 11.28 1.97
C ILE A 147 -4.70 12.46 1.26
N ILE A 148 -3.43 12.30 0.88
CA ILE A 148 -2.68 13.27 0.09
C ILE A 148 -2.74 12.82 -1.37
N PHE A 149 -3.08 13.74 -2.27
CA PHE A 149 -3.11 13.49 -3.71
C PHE A 149 -1.95 14.24 -4.37
N GLY A 150 -1.26 13.58 -5.30
CA GLY A 150 -0.15 14.13 -6.07
C GLY A 150 -0.05 13.50 -7.46
N GLU A 151 1.05 13.77 -8.16
CA GLU A 151 1.27 13.29 -9.53
C GLU A 151 1.37 11.75 -9.64
N ASN A 152 1.88 11.09 -8.59
CA ASN A 152 2.01 9.63 -8.51
C ASN A 152 0.79 8.94 -7.88
N GLY A 153 -0.39 9.57 -7.95
CA GLY A 153 -1.62 9.09 -7.32
C GLY A 153 -1.79 9.61 -5.88
N ASP A 154 -2.37 8.79 -5.01
CA ASP A 154 -2.64 9.18 -3.62
C ASP A 154 -1.78 8.42 -2.60
N SER A 155 -1.67 8.93 -1.37
CA SER A 155 -0.94 8.30 -0.27
C SER A 155 -1.65 7.10 0.39
N GLY A 156 -2.90 6.85 0.00
CA GLY A 156 -3.83 6.05 0.77
C GLY A 156 -4.22 6.77 2.05
N THR A 157 -4.98 6.07 2.89
CA THR A 157 -5.44 6.62 4.18
C THR A 157 -4.30 6.67 5.18
N LEU A 158 -3.89 7.88 5.55
CA LEU A 158 -2.89 8.16 6.58
C LEU A 158 -3.59 8.52 7.89
N ALA A 159 -3.35 7.73 8.93
CA ALA A 159 -3.86 8.01 10.27
C ALA A 159 -3.02 9.09 10.96
N LEU A 160 -3.65 10.17 11.40
CA LEU A 160 -3.00 11.23 12.18
C LEU A 160 -2.85 10.82 13.66
N LYS A 161 -2.08 9.75 13.88
CA LYS A 161 -1.97 9.09 15.20
C LYS A 161 -0.69 9.45 15.96
N GLN A 162 0.44 9.48 15.26
CA GLN A 162 1.76 9.71 15.85
C GLN A 162 2.12 11.20 15.77
N SER A 163 2.16 11.85 16.92
CA SER A 163 2.55 13.27 17.09
C SER A 163 3.30 13.39 18.43
N ALA A 164 4.08 14.47 18.57
CA ALA A 164 4.71 14.82 19.84
C ALA A 164 3.68 15.13 20.95
N ASN A 165 2.46 15.49 20.57
CA ASN A 165 1.36 15.72 21.49
C ASN A 165 0.53 14.44 21.68
N TRP A 166 0.35 14.04 22.95
CA TRP A 166 -0.46 12.87 23.28
C TRP A 166 -1.97 13.15 23.15
N ASN A 167 -2.41 14.38 23.45
CA ASN A 167 -3.81 14.81 23.36
C ASN A 167 -4.02 15.74 22.17
N LYS A 168 -4.10 15.14 20.98
CA LYS A 168 -4.18 15.86 19.69
C LYS A 168 -5.58 16.45 19.49
N PHE A 169 -5.67 17.38 18.56
CA PHE A 169 -6.90 17.99 18.08
C PHE A 169 -7.68 18.77 19.14
N GLU A 170 -7.00 19.22 20.20
CA GLU A 170 -7.59 20.05 21.24
C GLU A 170 -7.82 21.49 20.79
N ARG A 171 -8.81 22.16 21.39
CA ARG A 171 -9.14 23.55 21.08
C ARG A 171 -7.90 24.44 21.09
N ASN A 172 -7.73 25.24 20.03
CA ASN A 172 -6.60 26.15 19.82
C ASN A 172 -5.22 25.46 19.79
N ASN A 173 -5.15 24.14 19.64
CA ASN A 173 -3.89 23.42 19.52
C ASN A 173 -3.48 23.23 18.06
N THR A 174 -2.16 23.15 17.82
CA THR A 174 -1.59 22.72 16.53
C THR A 174 -0.86 21.42 16.73
N ASP A 175 -1.24 20.39 16.00
CA ASP A 175 -0.61 19.07 16.02
C ASP A 175 0.12 18.82 14.71
N THR A 176 1.34 18.25 14.80
CA THR A 176 2.17 17.97 13.63
C THR A 176 2.40 16.46 13.48
N PHE A 177 2.25 15.98 12.26
CA PHE A 177 2.36 14.57 11.90
C PHE A 177 3.35 14.43 10.73
N SER A 178 4.22 13.42 10.80
CA SER A 178 5.20 13.15 9.74
C SER A 178 4.93 11.79 9.12
N PHE A 179 4.92 11.76 7.79
CA PHE A 179 4.76 10.55 6.99
C PHE A 179 5.95 10.39 6.06
N PRO A 180 6.54 9.19 5.97
CA PRO A 180 7.61 8.90 5.02
C PRO A 180 7.08 8.82 3.58
#